data_AF-M5BT62-F1
#
_entry.id   AF-M5BT62-F1
#
_cell.length_a   1.000
_cell.length_b   1.000
_cell.length_c   1.000
_cell.angle_alpha   90.00
_cell.angle_beta   90.00
_cell.angle_gamma   90.00
#
_symmetry.space_group_name_H-M   'P 1'
#
loop_
_entity.id
_entity.type
_entity.pdbx_description
1 polymer ?
#
loop_
_entity_poly.entity_id
_entity_poly.type
_entity_poly.pdbx_seq_one_letter_code
_entity_poly.pdbx_strand_id
1 'polypeptide(L)'
;MTVNHISETSSIPGVDVASEGPNYNERYAGNESPEVYDLLGIGFGPANLAITVALLELWDQHKADGTEPKIKNACFVERHPRFSWHPGMLLPGSRMQISFLKDLATLRNPASKFTFLSYLHAHGRLPAFINRNADTPTRREYADYMAWGAKRVQELGGDALRIRYGEDVVSVQSLDGGKTVTVISRIQETGELRTRNASRLC
;
A
#
# COMPACT_ATOMS: atom_id res chain seq x y z
N MET A 1 63.03 29.28 23.23
CA MET A 1 62.53 29.06 21.86
C MET A 1 61.04 28.84 21.95
N THR A 2 60.29 29.86 21.54
CA THR A 2 58.83 29.99 21.60
C THR A 2 58.21 29.30 20.39
N VAL A 3 57.21 28.43 20.59
CA VAL A 3 56.38 27.91 19.50
C VAL A 3 54.99 28.50 19.66
N ASN A 4 54.60 29.31 18.68
CA ASN A 4 53.34 30.03 18.62
C ASN A 4 52.16 29.08 18.37
N HIS A 5 51.08 29.32 19.10
CA HIS A 5 49.73 28.92 18.74
C HIS A 5 49.32 29.64 17.44
N ILE A 6 48.88 28.90 16.43
CA ILE A 6 48.10 29.47 15.32
C ILE A 6 46.67 28.97 15.51
N SER A 7 45.77 29.94 15.65
CA SER A 7 44.33 29.77 15.58
C SER A 7 43.89 30.25 14.20
N GLU A 8 43.08 29.46 13.50
CA GLU A 8 42.33 29.93 12.33
C GLU A 8 40.89 29.45 12.46
N THR A 9 40.06 30.30 13.06
CA THR A 9 38.62 30.35 12.80
C THR A 9 38.41 31.43 11.75
N SER A 10 37.99 31.06 10.53
CA SER A 10 37.41 32.02 9.58
C SER A 10 35.89 31.85 9.59
N SER A 11 35.23 32.70 10.37
CA SER A 11 33.77 32.89 10.33
C SER A 11 33.44 33.92 9.26
N ILE A 12 32.58 33.56 8.31
CA ILE A 12 32.05 34.48 7.31
C ILE A 12 31.09 35.46 8.02
N PRO A 13 31.27 36.79 7.93
CA PRO A 13 30.38 37.75 8.58
C PRO A 13 28.99 37.74 7.93
N GLY A 14 27.93 37.51 8.72
CA GLY A 14 26.53 37.70 8.30
C GLY A 14 25.71 36.42 8.08
N VAL A 15 26.22 35.24 8.42
CA VAL A 15 25.42 34.01 8.45
C VAL A 15 25.22 33.58 9.91
N ASP A 16 24.09 33.96 10.49
CA ASP A 16 23.65 33.41 11.77
C ASP A 16 23.27 31.93 11.55
N VAL A 17 24.16 31.01 11.93
CA VAL A 17 23.93 29.55 11.87
C VAL A 17 23.04 29.07 13.04
N ALA A 18 22.28 29.97 13.66
CA ALA A 18 21.48 29.70 14.87
C ALA A 18 19.99 30.01 14.69
N SER A 19 19.47 30.00 13.46
CA SER A 19 18.01 29.88 13.27
C SER A 19 17.63 28.41 13.35
N GLU A 20 17.10 27.97 14.49
CA GLU A 20 16.32 26.74 14.55
C GLU A 20 15.26 26.84 13.44
N GLY A 21 15.37 25.95 12.45
CA GLY A 21 14.36 25.84 11.40
C GLY A 21 12.99 25.59 12.06
N PRO A 22 11.88 25.93 11.37
CA PRO A 22 10.56 25.84 11.96
C PRO A 22 10.34 24.44 12.56
N ASN A 23 9.98 24.40 13.85
CA ASN A 23 9.67 23.16 14.55
C ASN A 23 8.40 22.56 13.94
N TYR A 24 8.57 21.67 12.94
CA TYR A 24 7.45 21.06 12.22
C TYR A 24 6.53 20.23 13.14
N ASN A 25 6.98 19.89 14.35
CA ASN A 25 6.17 19.19 15.35
C ASN A 25 5.01 20.06 15.86
N GLU A 26 5.14 21.39 15.85
CA GLU A 26 4.10 22.30 16.35
C GLU A 26 2.92 22.47 15.38
N ARG A 27 3.09 22.17 14.09
CA ARG A 27 1.98 22.17 13.11
C ARG A 27 0.98 21.03 13.33
N TYR A 28 1.30 20.07 14.19
CA TYR A 28 0.46 18.91 14.49
C TYR A 28 -0.10 18.91 15.92
N ALA A 29 -0.01 20.04 16.63
CA ALA A 29 -0.39 20.20 18.04
C ALA A 29 -1.91 20.20 18.31
N GLY A 30 -2.69 19.38 17.60
CA GLY A 30 -4.16 19.39 17.70
C GLY A 30 -4.88 18.08 17.39
N ASN A 31 -4.22 16.94 17.24
CA ASN A 31 -4.92 15.66 17.09
C ASN A 31 -4.17 14.54 17.83
N GLU A 32 -4.92 13.56 18.35
CA GLU A 32 -4.39 12.33 18.93
C GLU A 32 -3.19 11.81 18.12
N SER A 33 -2.15 11.30 18.79
CA SER A 33 -0.93 10.82 18.14
C SER A 33 -1.28 10.00 16.89
N PRO A 34 -0.78 10.37 15.69
CA PRO A 34 -1.21 9.73 14.44
C PRO A 34 -1.01 8.22 14.53
N GLU A 35 -2.03 7.46 14.13
CA GLU A 35 -1.96 6.01 14.10
C GLU A 35 -0.71 5.56 13.31
N VAL A 36 0.10 4.70 13.93
CA VAL A 36 1.36 4.21 13.37
C VAL A 36 1.15 2.84 12.76
N TYR A 37 1.38 2.73 11.45
CA TYR A 37 1.30 1.47 10.71
C TYR A 37 2.68 0.81 10.56
N ASP A 38 2.74 -0.51 10.55
CA ASP A 38 3.96 -1.25 10.23
C ASP A 38 4.31 -1.14 8.74
N LEU A 39 3.29 -0.99 7.90
CA LEU A 39 3.37 -0.79 6.46
C LEU A 39 2.29 0.18 5.96
N LEU A 40 2.69 1.14 5.14
CA LEU A 40 1.76 1.99 4.41
C LEU A 40 2.05 1.94 2.91
N GLY A 41 1.02 1.66 2.10
CA GLY A 41 1.12 1.66 0.65
C GLY A 41 0.44 2.86 0.00
N ILE A 42 1.08 3.45 -1.01
CA ILE A 42 0.48 4.52 -1.82
C ILE A 42 -0.06 3.93 -3.13
N GLY A 43 -1.36 4.09 -3.33
CA GLY A 43 -2.14 3.43 -4.38
C GLY A 43 -2.66 2.05 -3.94
N PHE A 44 -3.69 1.58 -4.62
CA PHE A 44 -4.28 0.26 -4.42
C PHE A 44 -4.64 -0.40 -5.76
N GLY A 45 -3.68 -0.38 -6.68
CA GLY A 45 -3.69 -1.17 -7.91
C GLY A 45 -3.23 -2.62 -7.71
N PRO A 46 -3.01 -3.37 -8.79
CA PRO A 46 -2.66 -4.79 -8.72
C PRO A 46 -1.41 -5.11 -7.88
N ALA A 47 -0.40 -4.24 -7.89
CA ALA A 47 0.82 -4.44 -7.11
C ALA A 47 0.54 -4.45 -5.60
N ASN A 48 -0.09 -3.40 -5.08
CA ASN A 48 -0.42 -3.30 -3.66
C ASN A 48 -1.53 -4.29 -3.26
N LEU A 49 -2.45 -4.63 -4.17
CA LEU A 49 -3.38 -5.74 -3.96
C LEU A 49 -2.64 -7.07 -3.75
N ALA A 50 -1.63 -7.39 -4.57
CA ALA A 50 -0.82 -8.60 -4.39
C ALA A 50 -0.06 -8.61 -3.05
N ILE A 51 0.44 -7.45 -2.60
CA ILE A 51 1.05 -7.32 -1.26
C ILE A 51 0.03 -7.65 -0.17
N THR A 52 -1.20 -7.10 -0.25
CA THR A 52 -2.22 -7.41 0.76
C THR A 52 -2.63 -8.88 0.79
N VAL A 53 -2.72 -9.53 -0.36
CA VAL A 53 -2.96 -10.98 -0.44
C VAL A 53 -1.84 -11.74 0.28
N ALA A 54 -0.59 -11.40 0.01
CA ALA A 54 0.56 -12.04 0.66
C ALA A 54 0.60 -11.78 2.18
N LEU A 55 0.22 -10.58 2.64
CA LEU A 55 0.12 -10.26 4.07
C LEU A 55 -0.92 -11.14 4.77
N LEU A 56 -2.11 -11.30 4.19
CA LEU A 56 -3.15 -12.14 4.79
C LEU A 56 -2.73 -13.61 4.89
N GLU A 57 -2.04 -14.13 3.87
CA GLU A 57 -1.53 -15.50 3.92
C GLU A 57 -0.42 -15.67 4.95
N LEU A 58 0.45 -14.66 5.08
CA LEU A 58 1.48 -14.64 6.12
C LEU A 58 0.85 -14.58 7.52
N TRP A 59 -0.21 -13.79 7.71
CA TRP A 59 -0.94 -13.74 8.98
C TRP A 59 -1.65 -15.06 9.31
N ASP A 60 -2.29 -15.69 8.32
CA ASP A 60 -2.90 -17.03 8.47
C ASP A 60 -1.84 -18.06 8.89
N GLN A 61 -0.63 -18.02 8.29
CA GLN A 61 0.50 -18.89 8.65
C GLN A 61 1.00 -18.65 10.08
N HIS A 62 1.30 -17.41 10.44
CA HIS A 62 1.76 -17.07 11.79
C HIS A 62 0.74 -17.46 12.86
N LYS A 63 -0.56 -17.27 12.58
CA LYS A 63 -1.64 -17.69 13.48
C LYS A 63 -1.67 -19.20 13.66
N ALA A 64 -1.48 -19.98 12.59
CA ALA A 64 -1.42 -21.43 12.66
C ALA A 64 -0.19 -21.93 13.45
N ASP A 65 0.94 -21.24 13.30
CA ASP A 65 2.20 -21.57 13.97
C ASP A 65 2.30 -21.03 15.40
N GLY A 66 1.33 -20.23 15.85
CA GLY A 66 1.35 -19.58 17.17
C GLY A 66 2.47 -18.54 17.32
N THR A 67 2.86 -17.89 16.23
CA THR A 67 3.93 -16.88 16.18
C THR A 67 3.40 -15.51 15.78
N GLU A 68 4.20 -14.47 15.98
CA GLU A 68 3.81 -13.08 15.69
C GLU A 68 4.41 -12.60 14.35
N PRO A 69 3.59 -12.04 13.44
CA PRO A 69 4.11 -11.46 12.21
C PRO A 69 4.85 -10.14 12.47
N LYS A 70 5.83 -9.84 11.61
CA LYS A 70 6.60 -8.58 11.66
C LYS A 70 5.77 -7.35 11.25
N ILE A 71 4.81 -7.53 10.35
CA ILE A 71 3.84 -6.52 9.94
C ILE A 71 2.51 -6.95 10.55
N LYS A 72 1.99 -6.22 11.51
CA LYS A 72 0.75 -6.54 12.23
C LYS A 72 -0.42 -5.66 11.79
N ASN A 73 -0.13 -4.46 11.31
CA ASN A 73 -1.11 -3.59 10.71
C ASN A 73 -0.58 -2.93 9.42
N ALA A 74 -1.48 -2.67 8.48
CA ALA A 74 -1.14 -2.03 7.21
C ALA A 74 -2.26 -1.11 6.73
N CYS A 75 -1.88 -0.04 6.04
CA CYS A 75 -2.82 0.91 5.43
C CYS A 75 -2.45 1.21 3.98
N PHE A 76 -3.43 1.20 3.09
CA PHE A 76 -3.25 1.54 1.69
C PHE A 76 -4.15 2.71 1.31
N VAL A 77 -3.58 3.73 0.66
CA VAL A 77 -4.29 4.97 0.29
C VAL A 77 -4.44 5.05 -1.22
N GLU A 78 -5.66 5.06 -1.74
CA GLU A 78 -5.99 5.05 -3.17
C GLU A 78 -6.81 6.27 -3.55
N ARG A 79 -6.43 6.91 -4.66
CA ARG A 79 -7.10 8.12 -5.16
C ARG A 79 -8.49 7.83 -5.73
N HIS A 80 -8.69 6.66 -6.32
CA HIS A 80 -9.99 6.29 -6.87
C HIS A 80 -10.98 6.00 -5.74
N PRO A 81 -12.28 6.31 -5.90
CA PRO A 81 -13.30 6.09 -4.87
C PRO A 81 -13.62 4.60 -4.62
N ARG A 82 -13.09 3.71 -5.46
CA ARG A 82 -13.21 2.25 -5.38
C ARG A 82 -12.10 1.60 -6.19
N PHE A 83 -11.86 0.30 -5.96
CA PHE A 83 -10.94 -0.45 -6.80
C PHE A 83 -11.30 -0.35 -8.27
N SER A 84 -10.30 -0.03 -9.10
CA SER A 84 -10.48 0.16 -10.54
C SER A 84 -9.19 -0.18 -11.27
N TRP A 85 -9.24 -1.18 -12.14
CA TRP A 85 -8.10 -1.59 -12.95
C TRP A 85 -8.34 -1.26 -14.43
N HIS A 86 -7.63 -0.24 -14.92
CA HIS A 86 -7.71 0.29 -16.29
C HIS A 86 -9.15 0.48 -16.82
N PRO A 87 -10.01 1.30 -16.16
CA PRO A 87 -11.40 1.46 -16.55
C PRO A 87 -11.57 1.95 -18.01
N GLY A 88 -10.64 2.78 -18.50
CA GLY A 88 -10.64 3.29 -19.88
C GLY A 88 -10.15 2.33 -20.96
N MET A 89 -9.68 1.13 -20.61
CA MET A 89 -9.10 0.16 -21.56
C MET A 89 -9.81 -1.21 -21.56
N LEU A 90 -11.05 -1.27 -21.05
CA LEU A 90 -11.87 -2.49 -21.08
C LEU A 90 -12.67 -2.60 -22.39
N LEU A 91 -11.96 -2.51 -23.52
CA LEU A 91 -12.56 -2.62 -24.85
C LEU A 91 -13.28 -3.97 -25.00
N PRO A 92 -14.45 -4.02 -25.67
CA PRO A 92 -15.16 -5.27 -25.92
C PRO A 92 -14.24 -6.31 -26.59
N GLY A 93 -14.28 -7.55 -26.10
CA GLY A 93 -13.48 -8.66 -26.63
C GLY A 93 -11.99 -8.65 -26.27
N SER A 94 -11.48 -7.60 -25.61
CA SER A 94 -10.07 -7.54 -25.20
C SER A 94 -9.71 -8.63 -24.20
N ARG A 95 -8.50 -9.20 -24.35
CA ARG A 95 -7.99 -10.30 -23.54
C ARG A 95 -6.74 -9.93 -22.76
N MET A 96 -6.46 -10.70 -21.72
CA MET A 96 -5.17 -10.69 -21.07
C MET A 96 -4.09 -11.22 -22.02
N GLN A 97 -2.88 -10.66 -21.94
CA GLN A 97 -1.70 -11.13 -22.67
C GLN A 97 -0.84 -12.11 -21.84
N ILE A 98 -1.36 -12.53 -20.68
CA ILE A 98 -0.69 -13.43 -19.74
C ILE A 98 -1.63 -14.58 -19.37
N SER A 99 -1.05 -15.74 -19.05
CA SER A 99 -1.79 -16.88 -18.50
C SER A 99 -2.54 -16.47 -17.23
N PHE A 100 -3.75 -17.01 -17.03
CA PHE A 100 -4.49 -16.82 -15.78
C PHE A 100 -3.75 -17.35 -14.54
N LEU A 101 -2.78 -18.26 -14.71
CA LEU A 101 -1.95 -18.77 -13.61
C LEU A 101 -0.93 -17.73 -13.10
N LYS A 102 -0.70 -16.65 -13.86
CA LYS A 102 0.06 -15.47 -13.41
C LYS A 102 -0.88 -14.47 -12.71
N ASP A 103 -1.72 -14.97 -11.81
CA ASP A 103 -2.62 -14.17 -10.98
C ASP A 103 -1.91 -13.62 -9.72
N LEU A 104 -2.68 -13.11 -8.75
CA LEU A 104 -2.16 -12.48 -7.53
C LEU A 104 -1.45 -13.45 -6.58
N ALA A 105 -1.66 -14.77 -6.73
CA ALA A 105 -1.27 -15.74 -5.71
C ALA A 105 -0.69 -17.05 -6.25
N THR A 106 -1.18 -17.59 -7.36
CA THR A 106 -0.95 -18.97 -7.81
C THR A 106 0.53 -19.36 -7.86
N LEU A 107 1.40 -18.49 -8.40
CA LEU A 107 2.85 -18.77 -8.48
C LEU A 107 3.56 -18.81 -7.11
N ARG A 108 2.98 -18.16 -6.10
CA ARG A 108 3.51 -18.12 -4.73
C ARG A 108 2.85 -19.16 -3.83
N ASN A 109 1.54 -19.35 -3.97
CA ASN A 109 0.73 -20.31 -3.22
C ASN A 109 -0.50 -20.73 -4.04
N PRO A 110 -0.49 -21.90 -4.71
CA PRO A 110 -1.63 -22.37 -5.50
C PRO A 110 -2.84 -22.76 -4.65
N ALA A 111 -2.67 -22.97 -3.34
CA ALA A 111 -3.78 -23.20 -2.41
C ALA A 111 -4.43 -21.91 -1.88
N SER A 112 -3.96 -20.74 -2.36
CA SER A 112 -4.48 -19.45 -1.92
C SER A 112 -5.97 -19.30 -2.17
N LYS A 113 -6.66 -18.67 -1.21
CA LYS A 113 -8.06 -18.23 -1.36
C LYS A 113 -8.21 -17.11 -2.42
N PHE A 114 -7.11 -16.59 -2.94
CA PHE A 114 -7.06 -15.46 -3.88
C PHE A 114 -6.60 -15.85 -5.28
N THR A 115 -6.48 -17.15 -5.60
CA THR A 115 -6.24 -17.55 -6.99
C THR A 115 -7.42 -17.20 -7.89
N PHE A 116 -7.15 -17.04 -9.19
CA PHE A 116 -8.17 -16.84 -10.21
C PHE A 116 -9.14 -18.03 -10.28
N LEU A 117 -8.64 -19.25 -10.01
CA LEU A 117 -9.48 -20.45 -9.92
C LEU A 117 -10.42 -20.41 -8.71
N SER A 118 -9.95 -19.95 -7.55
CA SER A 118 -10.80 -19.74 -6.36
C SER A 118 -11.89 -18.70 -6.64
N TYR A 119 -11.56 -17.62 -7.35
CA TYR A 119 -12.54 -16.65 -7.83
C TYR A 119 -13.60 -17.29 -8.73
N LEU A 120 -13.19 -18.04 -9.76
CA LEU A 120 -14.12 -18.71 -10.67
C LEU A 120 -15.04 -19.69 -9.93
N HIS A 121 -14.48 -20.44 -8.97
CA HIS A 121 -15.25 -21.38 -8.15
C HIS A 121 -16.28 -20.64 -7.29
N ALA A 122 -15.87 -19.57 -6.60
CA ALA A 122 -16.76 -18.76 -5.75
C ALA A 122 -17.95 -18.15 -6.52
N HIS A 123 -17.83 -17.98 -7.84
CA HIS A 123 -18.89 -17.45 -8.70
C HIS A 123 -19.61 -18.52 -9.52
N GLY A 124 -19.36 -19.82 -9.29
CA GLY A 124 -19.97 -20.90 -10.07
C GLY A 124 -19.58 -20.91 -11.56
N ARG A 125 -18.46 -20.27 -11.91
CA ARG A 125 -18.02 -20.06 -13.29
C ARG A 125 -16.88 -20.97 -13.73
N LEU A 126 -16.33 -21.76 -12.81
CA LEU A 126 -15.19 -22.64 -13.09
C LEU A 126 -15.47 -23.65 -14.22
N PRO A 127 -16.60 -24.40 -14.25
CA PRO A 127 -16.88 -25.33 -15.35
C PRO A 127 -16.98 -24.61 -16.71
N ALA A 128 -17.63 -23.44 -16.74
CA ALA A 128 -17.77 -22.65 -17.96
C ALA A 128 -16.42 -22.11 -18.46
N PHE A 129 -15.51 -21.74 -17.55
CA PHE A 129 -14.16 -21.31 -17.90
C PHE A 129 -13.33 -22.47 -18.47
N ILE A 130 -13.39 -23.65 -17.84
CA ILE A 130 -12.72 -24.88 -18.32
C ILE A 130 -13.22 -25.22 -19.73
N ASN A 131 -14.53 -25.26 -19.92
CA ASN A 131 -15.13 -25.60 -21.22
C ASN A 131 -14.82 -24.58 -22.33
N ARG A 132 -14.43 -23.36 -21.98
CA ARG A 132 -13.98 -22.34 -22.95
C ARG A 132 -12.63 -22.71 -23.59
N ASN A 133 -11.84 -23.59 -22.98
CA ASN A 133 -10.50 -23.97 -23.43
C ASN A 133 -9.63 -22.75 -23.79
N ALA A 134 -9.63 -21.73 -22.92
CA ALA A 134 -8.89 -20.49 -23.14
C ALA A 134 -7.84 -20.25 -22.05
N ASP A 135 -6.59 -20.07 -22.46
CA ASP A 135 -5.46 -19.84 -21.54
C ASP A 135 -5.41 -18.42 -20.95
N THR A 136 -6.18 -17.50 -21.52
CA THR A 136 -6.21 -16.09 -21.12
C THR A 136 -7.65 -15.64 -20.85
N PRO A 137 -7.96 -15.02 -19.70
CA PRO A 137 -9.28 -14.47 -19.46
C PRO A 137 -9.49 -13.19 -20.27
N THR A 138 -10.74 -12.74 -20.37
CA THR A 138 -11.00 -11.39 -20.90
C THR A 138 -10.50 -10.34 -19.92
N ARG A 139 -10.15 -9.14 -20.39
CA ARG A 139 -9.74 -8.05 -19.48
C ARG A 139 -10.83 -7.70 -18.48
N ARG A 140 -12.11 -7.79 -18.89
CA ARG A 140 -13.28 -7.58 -18.01
C ARG A 140 -13.35 -8.62 -16.90
N GLU A 141 -13.20 -9.90 -17.25
CA GLU A 141 -13.20 -11.01 -16.28
C GLU A 141 -12.03 -10.91 -15.30
N TYR A 142 -10.86 -10.50 -15.78
CA TYR A 142 -9.70 -10.30 -14.92
C TYR A 142 -9.82 -9.05 -14.04
N ALA A 143 -10.41 -7.96 -14.55
CA ALA A 143 -10.75 -6.77 -13.75
C ALA A 143 -11.74 -7.10 -12.63
N ASP A 144 -12.75 -7.91 -12.93
CA ASP A 144 -13.73 -8.39 -11.95
C ASP A 144 -13.08 -9.30 -10.89
N TYR A 145 -12.19 -10.20 -11.29
CA TYR A 145 -11.36 -10.98 -10.37
C TYR A 145 -10.57 -10.10 -9.40
N MET A 146 -9.91 -9.05 -9.89
CA MET A 146 -9.14 -8.16 -9.01
C MET A 146 -10.02 -7.31 -8.11
N ALA A 147 -11.18 -6.84 -8.61
CA ALA A 147 -12.16 -6.14 -7.77
C ALA A 147 -12.72 -7.05 -6.67
N TRP A 148 -13.00 -8.31 -7.00
CA TRP A 148 -13.37 -9.34 -6.02
C TRP A 148 -12.26 -9.58 -5.01
N GLY A 149 -11.01 -9.71 -5.45
CA GLY A 149 -9.84 -9.84 -4.59
C GLY A 149 -9.71 -8.65 -3.63
N ALA A 150 -9.81 -7.43 -4.14
CA ALA A 150 -9.76 -6.19 -3.37
C ALA A 150 -10.84 -6.11 -2.28
N LYS A 151 -12.07 -6.55 -2.59
CA LYS A 151 -13.13 -6.64 -1.58
C LYS A 151 -12.80 -7.69 -0.52
N ARG A 152 -12.34 -8.87 -0.95
CA ARG A 152 -12.08 -10.01 -0.06
C ARG A 152 -10.90 -9.76 0.87
N VAL A 153 -9.84 -9.06 0.43
CA VAL A 153 -8.75 -8.68 1.34
C VAL A 153 -9.22 -7.70 2.42
N GLN A 154 -10.14 -6.79 2.10
CA GLN A 154 -10.73 -5.88 3.08
C GLN A 154 -11.60 -6.63 4.11
N GLU A 155 -12.42 -7.59 3.65
CA GLU A 155 -13.26 -8.42 4.51
C GLU A 155 -12.43 -9.29 5.47
N LEU A 156 -11.37 -9.93 4.96
CA LEU A 156 -10.53 -10.84 5.75
C LEU A 156 -9.49 -10.13 6.62
N GLY A 157 -9.06 -8.93 6.22
CA GLY A 157 -8.04 -8.18 6.91
C GLY A 157 -8.53 -7.37 8.12
N GLY A 158 -9.83 -7.08 8.19
CA GLY A 158 -10.45 -6.39 9.32
C GLY A 158 -9.74 -5.09 9.69
N ASP A 159 -9.63 -4.80 10.99
CA ASP A 159 -9.01 -3.56 11.48
C ASP A 159 -7.49 -3.48 11.24
N ALA A 160 -6.84 -4.64 11.06
CA ALA A 160 -5.42 -4.77 10.82
C ALA A 160 -5.02 -4.35 9.40
N LEU A 161 -5.93 -4.44 8.42
CA LEU A 161 -5.65 -4.06 7.04
C LEU A 161 -6.67 -3.04 6.54
N ARG A 162 -6.24 -1.79 6.41
CA ARG A 162 -7.12 -0.68 6.01
C ARG A 162 -6.84 -0.25 4.59
N ILE A 163 -7.90 -0.09 3.81
CA ILE A 163 -7.83 0.49 2.47
C ILE A 163 -8.67 1.76 2.48
N ARG A 164 -8.08 2.87 2.06
CA ARG A 164 -8.64 4.22 2.10
C ARG A 164 -8.76 4.74 0.68
N TYR A 165 -9.96 4.65 0.13
CA TYR A 165 -10.29 5.12 -1.22
C TYR A 165 -10.67 6.60 -1.22
N GLY A 166 -10.57 7.25 -2.38
CA GLY A 166 -10.92 8.66 -2.56
C GLY A 166 -9.98 9.63 -1.85
N GLU A 167 -8.72 9.22 -1.62
CA GLU A 167 -7.72 10.03 -0.93
C GLU A 167 -6.49 10.24 -1.84
N ASP A 168 -6.16 11.51 -2.11
CA ASP A 168 -4.94 11.88 -2.85
C ASP A 168 -3.78 12.06 -1.87
N VAL A 169 -2.73 11.24 -1.99
CA VAL A 169 -1.50 11.49 -1.24
C VAL A 169 -0.81 12.75 -1.80
N VAL A 170 -0.59 13.74 -0.92
CA VAL A 170 -0.06 15.06 -1.29
C VAL A 170 1.34 15.33 -0.73
N SER A 171 1.77 14.58 0.30
CA SER A 171 3.10 14.72 0.88
C SER A 171 3.56 13.42 1.52
N VAL A 172 4.86 13.13 1.38
CA VAL A 172 5.56 12.03 2.04
C VAL A 172 6.83 12.61 2.67
N GLN A 173 7.01 12.41 3.97
CA GLN A 173 8.13 12.96 4.73
C GLN A 173 8.78 11.86 5.55
N SER A 174 10.10 11.89 5.63
CA SER A 174 10.89 10.98 6.48
C SER A 174 11.17 11.66 7.82
N LEU A 175 10.97 10.93 8.91
CA LEU A 175 11.24 11.35 10.29
C LEU A 175 12.27 10.39 10.94
N ASP A 176 12.82 10.82 12.07
CA ASP A 176 13.70 10.00 12.93
C ASP A 176 14.89 9.36 12.19
N GLY A 177 15.47 10.09 11.23
CA GLY A 177 16.57 9.60 10.40
C GLY A 177 16.18 8.45 9.47
N GLY A 178 14.92 8.37 9.03
CA GLY A 178 14.43 7.34 8.10
C GLY A 178 13.71 6.16 8.74
N LYS A 179 13.51 6.17 10.07
CA LYS A 179 12.83 5.09 10.77
C LYS A 179 11.31 5.15 10.66
N THR A 180 10.78 6.36 10.48
CA THR A 180 9.35 6.62 10.36
C THR A 180 9.09 7.45 9.11
N VAL A 181 8.00 7.16 8.40
CA VAL A 181 7.51 7.94 7.27
C VAL A 181 6.14 8.49 7.62
N THR A 182 5.96 9.80 7.41
CA THR A 182 4.66 10.47 7.51
C THR A 182 4.09 10.67 6.12
N VAL A 183 2.87 10.17 5.92
CA VAL A 183 2.09 10.34 4.70
C VAL A 183 0.90 11.24 4.99
N ILE A 184 0.78 12.31 4.21
CA ILE A 184 -0.36 13.22 4.25
C ILE A 184 -1.17 13.01 2.99
N SER A 185 -2.46 12.70 3.16
CA SER A 185 -3.42 12.61 2.08
C SER A 185 -4.55 13.63 2.24
N ARG A 186 -5.20 13.95 1.13
CA ARG A 186 -6.38 14.81 1.06
C ARG A 186 -7.59 13.96 0.68
N ILE A 187 -8.65 14.00 1.47
CA ILE A 187 -9.92 13.37 1.13
C ILE A 187 -10.54 14.17 -0.02
N GLN A 188 -10.83 13.53 -1.15
CA GLN A 188 -11.34 14.22 -2.34
C GLN A 188 -12.71 14.86 -2.11
N GLU A 189 -13.56 14.22 -1.32
CA GLU A 189 -14.93 14.70 -1.06
C GLU A 189 -14.95 15.94 -0.16
N THR A 190 -14.13 15.99 0.89
CA THR A 190 -14.19 17.04 1.91
C THR A 190 -13.04 18.05 1.82
N GLY A 191 -11.95 17.71 1.13
CA GLY A 191 -10.70 18.48 1.14
C GLY A 191 -9.89 18.37 2.43
N GLU A 192 -10.37 17.62 3.43
CA GLU A 192 -9.69 17.41 4.72
C GLU A 192 -8.34 16.72 4.51
N LEU A 193 -7.32 17.17 5.25
CA LEU A 193 -6.02 16.52 5.29
C LEU A 193 -5.98 15.47 6.39
N ARG A 194 -5.47 14.28 6.07
CA ARG A 194 -5.21 13.19 7.01
C ARG A 194 -3.74 12.85 7.05
N THR A 195 -3.22 12.72 8.26
CA THR A 195 -1.83 12.36 8.52
C THR A 195 -1.77 10.92 9.03
N ARG A 196 -0.89 10.11 8.45
CA ARG A 196 -0.61 8.74 8.87
C ARG A 196 0.88 8.53 9.00
N ASN A 197 1.32 7.85 10.05
CA ASN A 197 2.71 7.49 10.24
C ASN A 197 2.90 6.01 9.93
N ALA A 198 4.06 5.63 9.41
CA ALA A 198 4.39 4.24 9.18
C ALA A 198 5.88 3.94 9.33
N SER A 199 6.21 2.73 9.76
CA SER A 199 7.60 2.26 9.81
C SER A 199 8.17 1.94 8.41
N ARG A 200 7.30 1.68 7.43
CA ARG A 200 7.67 1.29 6.06
C ARG A 200 6.68 1.86 5.06
N LEU A 201 7.20 2.24 3.89
CA LEU A 201 6.43 2.68 2.73
C LEU A 201 6.59 1.66 1.59
N CYS A 202 5.52 1.37 0.85
CA CYS A 202 5.57 0.54 -0.37
C CYS A 202 4.79 1.15 -1.55
#